data_AF-A0A7C1I869-F1
#
_entry.id   AF-A0A7C1I869-F1
#
_cell.length_a   1.000
_cell.length_b   1.000
_cell.length_c   1.000
_cell.angle_alpha   90.00
_cell.angle_beta   90.00
_cell.angle_gamma   90.00
#
_symmetry.space_group_name_H-M   'P 1'
#
loop_
_entity.id
_entity.type
_entity.pdbx_description
1 polymer ?
#
loop_
_entity_poly.entity_id
_entity_poly.type
_entity_poly.pdbx_seq_one_letter_code
_entity_poly.pdbx_strand_id
1 'polypeptide(L)'
;DWARETLDAHRGDRRPHLYSRHELEQGRTHDELWNAAQLEMVTWGKMHGYLRMYWAKKILEWTESPEQAMETAIYLNDRYELDGRDPNGYTGIAWAMGGVHDRAWKERPVFGKIRYMSHDGARRKMDMDGYIRQVEQGTLYKDF
;
A
#
# COMPACT_ATOMS: atom_id res chain seq x y z
N ASP A 1 -7.15 -1.74 22.34
CA ASP A 1 -7.42 -2.24 20.98
C ASP A 1 -7.93 -1.16 20.01
N TRP A 2 -7.27 0.01 19.92
CA TRP A 2 -7.82 1.18 19.20
C TRP A 2 -7.98 0.99 17.68
N ALA A 3 -7.06 0.27 17.06
CA ALA A 3 -7.03 0.10 15.61
C ALA A 3 -8.13 -0.83 15.10
N ARG A 4 -8.44 -1.90 15.86
CA ARG A 4 -9.55 -2.80 15.52
C ARG A 4 -10.88 -2.07 15.65
N GLU A 5 -11.10 -1.38 16.77
CA GLU A 5 -12.32 -0.59 17.02
C GLU A 5 -12.58 0.44 15.92
N THR A 6 -11.54 1.18 15.50
CA THR A 6 -11.72 2.20 14.45
C THR A 6 -11.97 1.56 13.07
N LEU A 7 -11.31 0.45 12.73
CA LEU A 7 -11.55 -0.23 11.45
C LEU A 7 -12.94 -0.87 11.40
N ASP A 8 -13.39 -1.46 12.52
CA ASP A 8 -14.72 -2.05 12.64
C ASP A 8 -15.84 -1.02 12.47
N ALA A 9 -15.66 0.17 13.06
CA ALA A 9 -16.60 1.28 12.91
C ALA A 9 -16.76 1.76 11.46
N HIS A 10 -15.74 1.54 10.61
CA HIS A 10 -15.70 2.01 9.22
C HIS A 10 -15.85 0.88 8.18
N ARG A 11 -16.31 -0.32 8.60
CA ARG A 11 -16.62 -1.44 7.67
C ARG A 11 -17.74 -1.11 6.70
N GLY A 12 -18.75 -0.35 7.13
CA GLY A 12 -19.89 0.05 6.30
C GLY A 12 -19.59 1.17 5.32
N ASP A 13 -18.41 1.79 5.39
CA ASP A 13 -18.06 2.90 4.51
C ASP A 13 -17.87 2.43 3.07
N ARG A 14 -18.55 3.12 2.15
CA ARG A 14 -18.34 2.90 0.72
C ARG A 14 -16.88 3.13 0.35
N ARG A 15 -16.25 2.11 -0.23
CA ARG A 15 -14.90 2.23 -0.80
C ARG A 15 -14.93 3.09 -2.07
N PRO A 16 -13.96 4.00 -2.27
CA PRO A 16 -13.90 4.82 -3.49
C PRO A 16 -13.65 3.96 -4.73
N HIS A 17 -12.86 2.90 -4.58
CA HIS A 17 -12.59 1.88 -5.58
C HIS A 17 -12.58 0.49 -4.91
N LEU A 18 -12.86 -0.55 -5.70
CA LEU A 18 -12.69 -1.94 -5.29
C LEU A 18 -11.92 -2.65 -6.40
N TYR A 19 -10.76 -3.21 -6.06
CA TYR A 19 -9.96 -4.01 -6.98
C TYR A 19 -9.86 -5.43 -6.48
N SER A 20 -9.95 -6.38 -7.41
CA SER A 20 -9.57 -7.76 -7.13
C SER A 20 -8.06 -7.86 -6.86
N ARG A 21 -7.66 -8.89 -6.13
CA ARG A 21 -6.24 -9.21 -5.95
C ARG A 21 -5.51 -9.38 -7.28
N HIS A 22 -6.17 -9.85 -8.33
CA HIS A 22 -5.56 -9.99 -9.67
C HIS A 22 -5.29 -8.63 -10.33
N GLU A 23 -6.23 -7.69 -10.25
CA GLU A 23 -6.04 -6.32 -10.76
C GLU A 23 -4.92 -5.61 -9.99
N LEU A 24 -4.90 -5.77 -8.66
CA LEU A 24 -3.83 -5.26 -7.81
C LEU A 24 -2.48 -5.90 -8.18
N GLU A 25 -2.40 -7.23 -8.32
CA GLU A 25 -1.17 -7.95 -8.68
C GLU A 25 -0.54 -7.45 -9.98
N GLN A 26 -1.39 -7.09 -10.96
CA GLN A 26 -0.99 -6.63 -12.28
C GLN A 26 -0.80 -5.11 -12.38
N GLY A 27 -0.92 -4.36 -11.29
CA GLY A 27 -0.78 -2.90 -11.32
C GLY A 27 -1.86 -2.22 -12.16
N ARG A 28 -3.12 -2.69 -12.08
CA ARG A 28 -4.25 -2.15 -12.87
C ARG A 28 -5.22 -1.35 -12.01
N THR A 29 -4.72 -0.30 -11.37
CA THR A 29 -5.55 0.66 -10.65
C THR A 29 -5.62 2.00 -11.38
N HIS A 30 -6.51 2.87 -10.95
CA HIS A 30 -6.53 4.28 -11.36
C HIS A 30 -5.29 5.09 -10.94
N ASP A 31 -4.46 4.60 -10.02
CA ASP A 31 -3.33 5.33 -9.46
C ASP A 31 -2.02 4.86 -10.08
N GLU A 32 -1.47 5.69 -10.97
CA GLU A 32 -0.24 5.39 -11.71
C GLU A 32 0.98 5.20 -10.80
N LEU A 33 1.06 5.92 -9.67
CA LEU A 33 2.13 5.72 -8.70
C LEU A 33 2.02 4.36 -8.02
N TRP A 34 0.80 3.98 -7.63
CA TRP A 34 0.56 2.67 -7.03
C TRP A 34 0.89 1.54 -8.01
N ASN A 35 0.47 1.71 -9.27
CA ASN A 35 0.77 0.76 -10.34
C ASN A 35 2.28 0.62 -10.57
N ALA A 36 3.01 1.73 -10.65
CA ALA A 36 4.47 1.72 -10.77
C ALA A 36 5.14 1.04 -9.57
N ALA A 37 4.68 1.31 -8.34
CA ALA A 37 5.19 0.65 -7.14
C ALA A 37 4.99 -0.87 -7.18
N GLN A 38 3.79 -1.32 -7.55
CA GLN A 38 3.49 -2.73 -7.73
C GLN A 38 4.37 -3.37 -8.81
N LEU A 39 4.51 -2.72 -9.96
CA LEU A 39 5.30 -3.24 -11.08
C LEU A 39 6.80 -3.25 -10.77
N GLU A 40 7.29 -2.33 -9.93
CA GLU A 40 8.66 -2.34 -9.43
C GLU A 40 8.95 -3.63 -8.65
N MET A 41 8.08 -3.92 -7.69
CA MET A 41 8.13 -5.15 -6.91
C MET A 41 8.04 -6.40 -7.81
N VAL A 42 7.12 -6.44 -8.77
CA VAL A 42 6.93 -7.60 -9.66
C VAL A 42 8.14 -7.83 -10.57
N THR A 43 8.78 -6.76 -11.05
CA THR A 43 9.85 -6.84 -12.05
C THR A 43 11.21 -7.09 -11.42
N TRP A 44 11.52 -6.40 -10.33
CA TRP A 44 12.86 -6.44 -9.71
C TRP A 44 12.89 -7.14 -8.36
N GLY A 45 11.73 -7.53 -7.83
CA GLY A 45 11.61 -8.15 -6.51
C GLY A 45 11.99 -7.21 -5.37
N LYS A 46 11.90 -5.90 -5.60
CA LYS A 46 12.18 -4.87 -4.60
C LYS A 46 11.36 -3.62 -4.86
N MET A 47 10.43 -3.27 -3.96
CA MET A 47 9.78 -1.96 -3.96
C MET A 47 10.55 -0.93 -3.14
N HIS A 48 10.59 0.32 -3.60
CA HIS A 48 11.12 1.44 -2.82
C HIS A 48 10.44 1.55 -1.44
N GLY A 49 11.24 1.70 -0.38
CA GLY A 49 10.77 1.55 1.00
C GLY A 49 9.69 2.55 1.42
N TYR A 50 9.76 3.80 0.94
CA TYR A 50 8.68 4.77 1.17
C TYR A 50 7.36 4.34 0.51
N LEU A 51 7.45 3.73 -0.68
CA LEU A 51 6.29 3.32 -1.45
C LEU A 51 5.64 2.06 -0.88
N ARG A 52 6.36 1.17 -0.20
CA ARG A 52 5.73 0.04 0.52
C ARG A 52 4.65 0.50 1.50
N MET A 53 4.88 1.61 2.20
CA MET A 53 3.88 2.22 3.08
C MET A 53 2.67 2.75 2.32
N TYR A 54 2.91 3.48 1.23
CA TYR A 54 1.85 4.02 0.37
C TYR A 54 1.01 2.89 -0.22
N TRP A 55 1.69 1.91 -0.81
CA TRP A 55 1.14 0.73 -1.46
C TRP A 55 0.22 -0.06 -0.54
N ALA A 56 0.68 -0.42 0.67
CA ALA A 56 -0.12 -1.18 1.62
C ALA A 56 -1.35 -0.38 2.10
N LYS A 57 -1.21 0.93 2.33
CA LYS A 57 -2.35 1.78 2.73
C LYS A 57 -3.42 1.87 1.65
N LYS A 58 -3.03 1.90 0.37
CA LYS A 58 -3.97 1.91 -0.74
C LYS A 58 -4.69 0.57 -0.93
N ILE A 59 -4.04 -0.56 -0.64
CA ILE A 59 -4.73 -1.85 -0.60
C ILE A 59 -5.85 -1.84 0.46
N LEU A 60 -5.62 -1.26 1.64
CA LEU A 60 -6.68 -1.07 2.65
C LEU A 60 -7.82 -0.19 2.14
N GLU A 61 -7.50 0.86 1.37
CA GLU A 61 -8.50 1.77 0.82
C GLU A 61 -9.36 1.15 -0.28
N TRP A 62 -8.82 0.18 -1.03
CA TRP A 62 -9.42 -0.34 -2.27
C TRP A 62 -9.79 -1.83 -2.21
N THR A 63 -9.91 -2.39 -1.02
CA THR A 63 -10.43 -3.75 -0.78
C THR A 63 -11.65 -3.69 0.13
N GLU A 64 -12.44 -4.77 0.11
CA GLU A 64 -13.74 -4.81 0.78
C GLU A 64 -13.61 -4.73 2.30
N SER A 65 -12.56 -5.33 2.87
CA SER A 65 -12.35 -5.38 4.31
C SER A 65 -10.86 -5.29 4.70
N PRO A 66 -10.56 -4.89 5.95
CA PRO A 66 -9.19 -4.90 6.47
C PRO A 66 -8.54 -6.29 6.41
N GLU A 67 -9.31 -7.37 6.58
CA GLU A 67 -8.82 -8.74 6.49
C GLU A 67 -8.40 -9.09 5.07
N GLN A 68 -9.24 -8.76 4.08
CA GLN A 68 -8.92 -8.96 2.66
C GLN A 68 -7.72 -8.11 2.24
N ALA A 69 -7.61 -6.88 2.77
CA ALA A 69 -6.47 -6.01 2.56
C ALA A 69 -5.18 -6.67 3.06
N MET A 70 -5.19 -7.16 4.30
CA MET A 70 -4.06 -7.82 4.94
C MET A 70 -3.64 -9.07 4.19
N GLU A 71 -4.59 -9.95 3.84
CA GLU A 71 -4.33 -11.16 3.06
C GLU A 71 -3.70 -10.82 1.70
N THR A 72 -4.23 -9.81 1.02
CA THR A 72 -3.74 -9.38 -0.30
C THR A 72 -2.33 -8.81 -0.21
N ALA A 73 -2.07 -7.93 0.76
CA ALA A 73 -0.75 -7.33 0.92
C ALA A 73 0.32 -8.37 1.32
N ILE A 74 -0.01 -9.29 2.24
CA ILE A 74 0.91 -10.38 2.61
C ILE A 74 1.20 -11.26 1.40
N TYR A 75 0.16 -11.68 0.66
CA TYR A 75 0.33 -12.51 -0.53
C TYR A 75 1.25 -11.85 -1.56
N LEU A 76 1.02 -10.58 -1.88
CA LEU A 76 1.81 -9.88 -2.89
C LEU A 76 3.25 -9.63 -2.42
N ASN A 77 3.44 -9.22 -1.16
CA ASN A 77 4.76 -9.04 -0.57
C ASN A 77 5.55 -10.34 -0.59
N ASP A 78 4.97 -11.42 -0.08
CA ASP A 78 5.66 -12.71 0.08
C ASP A 78 5.94 -13.41 -1.25
N ARG A 79 5.15 -13.11 -2.28
CA ARG A 79 5.30 -13.64 -3.63
C ARG A 79 6.41 -12.97 -4.41
N TYR A 80 6.55 -11.65 -4.29
CA TYR A 80 7.39 -10.86 -5.19
C TYR A 80 8.62 -10.24 -4.52
N GLU A 81 8.53 -9.79 -3.28
CA GLU A 81 9.69 -9.21 -2.60
C GLU A 81 10.76 -10.28 -2.33
N LEU A 82 11.99 -10.02 -2.76
CA LEU A 82 13.14 -10.87 -2.45
C LEU A 82 13.43 -10.91 -0.95
N ASP A 83 13.07 -9.84 -0.24
CA ASP A 83 13.11 -9.72 1.22
C ASP A 83 11.75 -10.00 1.91
N GLY A 84 10.79 -10.57 1.17
CA GLY A 84 9.49 -10.99 1.70
C GLY A 84 9.55 -12.25 2.56
N ARG A 85 8.40 -12.72 3.07
CA ARG A 85 8.29 -13.85 4.02
C ARG A 85 9.15 -13.66 5.27
N ASP A 86 9.27 -12.40 5.68
CA ASP A 86 10.13 -11.95 6.75
C ASP A 86 9.30 -11.20 7.82
N PRO A 87 9.64 -11.30 9.12
CA PRO A 87 8.99 -10.55 10.19
C PRO A 87 8.86 -9.04 9.91
N ASN A 88 9.83 -8.43 9.21
CA ASN A 88 9.76 -7.03 8.82
C ASN A 88 8.61 -6.75 7.83
N GLY A 89 8.36 -7.67 6.89
CA GLY A 89 7.23 -7.58 5.97
C GLY A 89 5.89 -7.61 6.70
N TYR A 90 5.68 -8.61 7.57
CA TYR A 90 4.46 -8.71 8.38
C TYR A 90 4.27 -7.48 9.29
N THR A 91 5.34 -7.04 9.96
CA THR A 91 5.30 -5.86 10.84
C THR A 91 5.04 -4.58 10.06
N GLY A 92 5.63 -4.43 8.88
CA GLY A 92 5.43 -3.28 7.99
C GLY A 92 4.00 -3.17 7.47
N ILE A 93 3.40 -4.30 7.05
CA ILE A 93 2.00 -4.34 6.62
C ILE A 93 1.07 -4.07 7.81
N ALA A 94 1.35 -4.67 8.97
CA ALA A 94 0.58 -4.43 10.19
C ALA A 94 0.68 -2.97 10.68
N TRP A 95 1.84 -2.32 10.52
CA TRP A 95 2.01 -0.88 10.75
C TRP A 95 1.15 -0.07 9.76
N ALA A 96 1.20 -0.42 8.48
CA ALA A 96 0.53 0.33 7.43
C ALA A 96 -1.00 0.28 7.53
N MET A 97 -1.56 -0.88 7.82
CA MET A 97 -3.01 -1.12 7.81
C MET A 97 -3.64 -1.14 9.21
N GLY A 98 -2.92 -1.71 10.19
CA GLY A 98 -3.42 -1.90 11.56
C GLY A 98 -2.82 -0.93 12.59
N GLY A 99 -1.98 0.01 12.16
CA GLY A 99 -1.37 1.00 13.07
C GLY A 99 -0.47 0.39 14.14
N VAL A 100 0.04 -0.82 13.94
CA VAL A 100 1.00 -1.45 14.86
C VAL A 100 2.25 -0.59 14.94
N HIS A 101 2.70 -0.25 16.15
CA HIS A 101 3.78 0.73 16.38
C HIS A 101 3.52 2.15 15.84
N ASP A 102 2.27 2.49 15.50
CA ASP A 102 1.83 3.86 15.21
C ASP A 102 0.81 4.33 16.26
N ARG A 103 0.43 5.60 16.18
CA ARG A 103 -0.63 6.22 16.98
C ARG A 103 -1.89 6.46 16.14
N ALA A 104 -2.99 6.80 16.80
CA ALA A 104 -4.20 7.25 16.13
C ALA A 104 -4.00 8.61 15.43
N TRP A 105 -4.60 8.75 14.26
CA TRP A 105 -4.62 9.96 13.44
C TRP A 105 -6.03 10.53 13.31
N LYS A 106 -6.16 11.66 12.60
CA LYS A 106 -7.46 12.25 12.28
C LYS A 106 -8.33 11.22 11.55
N GLU A 107 -9.53 11.01 12.08
CA GLU A 107 -10.51 10.06 11.57
C GLU A 107 -10.94 10.39 10.13
N ARG A 108 -11.09 9.36 9.30
CA ARG A 108 -11.45 9.43 7.89
C ARG A 108 -12.32 8.25 7.50
N PRO A 109 -13.17 8.39 6.47
CA PRO A 109 -13.85 7.24 5.91
C PRO A 109 -12.87 6.14 5.50
N VAL A 110 -13.30 4.88 5.60
CA VAL A 110 -12.54 3.66 5.32
C VAL A 110 -11.42 3.38 6.33
N PHE A 111 -10.52 4.34 6.55
CA PHE A 111 -9.35 4.17 7.42
C PHE A 111 -9.65 4.29 8.90
N GLY A 112 -10.76 4.94 9.27
CA GLY A 112 -10.93 5.44 10.63
C GLY A 112 -9.73 6.29 11.03
N LYS A 113 -9.07 5.92 12.13
CA LYS A 113 -7.91 6.62 12.69
C LYS A 113 -6.56 6.06 12.24
N ILE A 114 -6.52 5.12 11.30
CA ILE A 114 -5.26 4.66 10.69
C ILE A 114 -4.61 5.81 9.91
N ARG A 115 -3.27 5.92 9.98
CA ARG A 115 -2.54 6.96 9.26
C ARG A 115 -2.82 6.88 7.76
N TYR A 116 -3.38 7.96 7.20
CA TYR A 116 -3.60 8.10 5.76
C TYR A 116 -2.36 8.63 5.03
N MET A 117 -2.14 8.18 3.79
CA MET A 117 -1.16 8.75 2.86
C MET A 117 -1.88 9.11 1.55
N SER A 118 -1.79 10.39 1.16
CA SER A 118 -2.36 10.88 -0.10
C SER A 118 -1.33 10.86 -1.22
N HIS A 119 -1.82 10.74 -2.45
CA HIS A 119 -1.05 10.91 -3.68
C HIS A 119 -0.27 12.24 -3.68
N ASP A 120 -0.95 13.36 -3.39
CA ASP A 120 -0.29 14.67 -3.27
C ASP A 120 0.77 14.73 -2.16
N GLY A 121 0.60 13.92 -1.12
CA GLY A 121 1.57 13.79 -0.04
C GLY A 121 2.83 13.06 -0.49
N ALA A 122 2.70 12.05 -1.35
CA ALA A 122 3.81 11.38 -2.00
C ALA A 122 4.53 12.32 -2.98
N ARG A 123 3.78 13.12 -3.77
CA ARG A 123 4.34 14.07 -4.75
C ARG A 123 5.28 15.09 -4.13
N ARG A 124 5.01 15.51 -2.90
CA ARG A 124 5.87 16.46 -2.18
C ARG A 124 7.16 15.84 -1.63
N LYS A 125 7.29 14.52 -1.63
CA LYS A 125 8.41 13.79 -1.00
C LYS A 125 9.31 13.06 -1.99
N MET A 126 8.86 12.82 -3.22
CA MET A 126 9.65 12.14 -4.24
C MET A 126 9.28 12.63 -5.65
N ASP A 127 10.21 12.46 -6.60
CA ASP A 127 9.94 12.65 -8.02
C ASP A 127 9.08 11.50 -8.55
N MET A 128 7.77 11.63 -8.36
CA MET A 128 6.79 10.64 -8.82
C MET A 128 6.84 10.43 -10.33
N ASP A 129 6.93 11.51 -11.09
CA ASP A 129 6.90 11.44 -12.54
C ASP A 129 8.19 10.77 -13.06
N GLY A 130 9.34 11.05 -12.42
CA GLY A 130 10.60 10.33 -12.67
C GLY A 130 10.54 8.86 -12.28
N TYR A 131 9.97 8.54 -11.12
CA TYR A 131 9.80 7.17 -10.65
C TYR A 131 8.94 6.33 -11.62
N ILE A 132 7.76 6.82 -11.99
CA ILE A 132 6.84 6.14 -12.91
C ILE A 132 7.54 5.89 -14.26
N ARG A 133 8.17 6.92 -14.85
CA ARG A 133 8.89 6.77 -16.12
C ARG A 133 10.00 5.72 -16.05
N GLN A 134 10.76 5.66 -14.97
CA GLN A 134 11.85 4.70 -14.83
C GLN A 134 11.33 3.26 -14.74
N VAL A 135 10.25 3.04 -13.99
CA VAL A 135 9.61 1.73 -13.90
C VAL A 135 9.07 1.30 -15.27
N GLU A 136 8.37 2.19 -15.99
CA GLU A 136 7.84 1.91 -17.34
C GLU A 136 8.94 1.60 -18.36
N GLN A 137 10.11 2.22 -18.23
CA GLN A 137 11.27 1.99 -19.09
C GLN A 137 12.09 0.76 -18.70
N GLY A 138 11.69 0.02 -17.66
CA GLY A 138 12.40 -1.18 -17.22
C GLY A 138 13.72 -0.87 -16.49
N THR A 139 13.84 0.32 -15.88
CA THR A 139 15.02 0.73 -15.13
C THR A 139 14.71 0.85 -13.63
N LEU A 140 15.61 0.34 -12.79
CA LEU A 140 15.46 0.44 -11.34
C LEU A 140 15.62 1.90 -10.89
N TYR A 141 14.69 2.38 -10.07
CA TYR A 141 14.80 3.71 -9.49
C TYR A 141 15.99 3.77 -8.53
N LYS A 142 16.97 4.60 -8.89
CA LYS A 142 18.12 4.88 -8.04
C LYS A 142 17.80 6.11 -7.22
N ASP A 143 17.67 5.93 -5.91
CA ASP A 143 17.62 7.03 -4.96
C ASP A 143 18.89 7.88 -5.15
N PHE A 144 18.75 9.08 -5.71
CA PHE A 144 19.81 10.10 -5.74
C PHE A 144 19.60 11.11 -4.62
#